data_AF-A0A4R4G5J8-F1
#
_entry.id   AF-A0A4R4G5J8-F1
#
_cell.length_a   1.000
_cell.length_b   1.000
_cell.length_c   1.000
_cell.angle_alpha   90.00
_cell.angle_beta   90.00
_cell.angle_gamma   90.00
#
_symmetry.space_group_name_H-M   'P 1'
#
loop_
_entity.id
_entity.type
_entity.pdbx_description
1 polymer ?
#
loop_
_entity_poly.entity_id
_entity_poly.type
_entity_poly.pdbx_seq_one_letter_code
_entity_poly.pdbx_strand_id
1 'polypeptide(L)'
;MAVKYRGKVLRYDESKGEGSVVTNTGEVYPFRIAGWEEIDVLPEADIAVTFEESGGDATVIRAVRNESGQVQIRKEAVAPGDEFEEAVTTESVIHEYFSGIHHEISQYASYEKVPHGIDFLKLRRFLMTTYNNLVDMDLELKHTEIAGITRDLMRLSEIYDGFTQRSRHIKKAFYELFLNRNDEFQKAQHKLESNKESIAKHDINIAVAEGAMAKLENILKKLPETSEKYPLAVAKMTSVRSKAVDAIHLKRELEEENFRLAQFIDMIITENEESFRSKYVVQARRFEEKITRLLDKLAYSFDLTLWKKARASKAIREYFRRSNITGQLSSLTYLRYYLNSLNTDKLSDENRALFDLIPHLESLQRRSIVYLGCEEHHAHRIKKAILSSDKHSDVTMTLEAEKAVARIKKELPDYIFIDQKADFKSVIKVLRMMGNADEVDIVLLVDTVSASMKEQAEKIHINHLLETRTTTHALHQALEGILKR
;
A
#
# COMPACT_ATOMS: atom_id res chain seq x y z
N MET A 1 -3.41 53.81 28.80
CA MET A 1 -4.65 53.02 28.70
C MET A 1 -4.22 51.65 28.19
N ALA A 2 -4.35 50.59 28.99
CA ALA A 2 -3.97 49.25 28.55
C ALA A 2 -4.98 48.75 27.51
N VAL A 3 -4.47 48.30 26.36
CA VAL A 3 -5.31 47.75 25.28
C VAL A 3 -5.72 46.35 25.72
N LYS A 4 -7.04 46.13 25.85
CA LYS A 4 -7.59 44.83 26.22
C LYS A 4 -7.94 44.04 24.97
N TYR A 5 -7.32 42.88 24.83
CA TYR A 5 -7.55 41.94 23.74
C TYR A 5 -8.48 40.81 24.19
N ARG A 6 -9.19 40.22 23.22
CA ARG A 6 -10.02 39.03 23.40
C ARG A 6 -9.51 37.92 22.50
N GLY A 7 -9.42 36.73 23.04
CA GLY A 7 -8.92 35.56 22.35
C GLY A 7 -9.34 34.25 22.99
N LYS A 8 -8.65 33.18 22.63
CA LYS A 8 -8.73 31.89 23.31
C LYS A 8 -7.34 31.36 23.63
N VAL A 9 -7.22 30.54 24.66
CA VAL A 9 -6.00 29.78 24.91
C VAL A 9 -5.80 28.82 23.75
N LEU A 10 -4.70 28.98 23.03
CA LEU A 10 -4.31 28.12 21.93
C LEU A 10 -3.70 26.83 22.47
N ARG A 11 -2.77 26.96 23.44
CA ARG A 11 -2.17 25.84 24.16
C ARG A 11 -1.62 26.29 25.52
N TYR A 12 -1.48 25.34 26.43
CA TYR A 12 -0.80 25.53 27.71
C TYR A 12 -0.04 24.25 28.07
N ASP A 13 1.24 24.39 28.38
CA ASP A 13 2.11 23.32 28.85
C ASP A 13 2.30 23.48 30.37
N GLU A 14 1.58 22.65 31.14
CA GLU A 14 1.62 22.65 32.60
C GLU A 14 3.02 22.37 33.16
N SER A 15 3.85 21.61 32.44
CA SER A 15 5.20 21.25 32.90
C SER A 15 6.18 22.42 32.85
N LYS A 16 5.97 23.36 31.93
CA LYS A 16 6.80 24.56 31.74
C LYS A 16 6.15 25.82 32.31
N GLY A 17 4.84 25.79 32.57
CA GLY A 17 4.07 26.97 32.98
C GLY A 17 3.99 28.02 31.88
N GLU A 18 4.04 27.60 30.61
CA GLU A 18 4.04 28.46 29.42
C GLU A 18 2.88 28.08 28.50
N GLY A 19 2.26 29.07 27.88
CA GLY A 19 1.16 28.88 26.96
C GLY A 19 1.12 29.97 25.90
N SER A 20 0.10 29.94 25.05
CA SER A 20 -0.18 31.02 24.12
C SER A 20 -1.68 31.27 24.00
N VAL A 21 -2.02 32.53 23.78
CA VAL A 21 -3.38 32.98 23.47
C VAL A 21 -3.42 33.47 22.04
N VAL A 22 -4.49 33.17 21.33
CA VAL A 22 -4.73 33.65 19.98
C VAL A 22 -5.92 34.60 19.99
N THR A 23 -5.76 35.80 19.42
CA THR A 23 -6.85 36.76 19.27
C THR A 23 -7.83 36.31 18.18
N ASN A 24 -8.99 36.94 18.11
CA ASN A 24 -9.93 36.69 17.01
C ASN A 24 -9.37 37.17 15.65
N THR A 25 -8.31 37.98 15.61
CA THR A 25 -7.59 38.41 14.40
C THR A 25 -6.48 37.43 13.99
N GLY A 26 -6.24 36.38 14.77
CA GLY A 26 -5.22 35.36 14.51
C GLY A 26 -3.81 35.73 15.02
N GLU A 27 -3.69 36.81 15.80
CA GLU A 27 -2.42 37.19 16.42
C GLU A 27 -2.18 36.36 17.69
N VAL A 28 -1.01 35.76 17.79
CA VAL A 28 -0.65 34.85 18.88
C VAL A 28 0.29 35.55 19.84
N TYR A 29 -0.09 35.54 21.12
CA TYR A 29 0.70 36.10 22.20
C TYR A 29 1.10 34.97 23.15
N PRO A 30 2.40 34.72 23.36
CA PRO A 30 2.85 33.80 24.39
C PRO A 30 2.49 34.35 25.78
N PHE A 31 2.30 33.47 26.75
CA PHE A 31 2.12 33.84 28.14
C PHE A 31 2.79 32.85 29.08
N ARG A 32 3.08 33.32 30.29
CA ARG A 32 3.49 32.48 31.42
C ARG A 32 2.37 32.38 32.43
N ILE A 33 2.33 31.30 33.21
CA ILE A 33 1.32 31.09 34.26
C ILE A 33 1.27 32.25 35.27
N ALA A 34 2.37 32.98 35.46
CA ALA A 34 2.41 34.20 36.29
C ALA A 34 1.52 35.34 35.76
N GLY A 35 1.19 35.34 34.46
CA GLY A 35 0.27 36.28 33.83
C GLY A 35 -1.20 35.85 33.89
N TRP A 36 -1.50 34.67 34.42
CA TRP A 36 -2.86 34.13 34.58
C TRP A 36 -3.45 34.55 35.92
N GLU A 37 -4.59 35.24 35.91
CA GLU A 37 -5.19 35.83 37.12
C GLU A 37 -6.36 35.02 37.71
N GLU A 38 -6.75 33.90 37.11
CA GLU A 38 -7.79 33.02 37.66
C GLU A 38 -7.17 31.99 38.61
N ILE A 39 -7.70 31.90 39.83
CA ILE A 39 -7.20 31.00 40.89
C ILE A 39 -7.92 29.64 40.83
N ASP A 40 -9.16 29.63 40.35
CA ASP A 40 -10.06 28.48 40.35
C ASP A 40 -10.06 27.68 39.04
N VAL A 41 -9.32 28.14 38.03
CA VAL A 41 -9.31 27.56 36.68
C VAL A 41 -7.89 27.58 36.13
N LEU A 42 -7.36 26.43 35.73
CA LEU A 42 -6.08 26.35 35.03
C LEU A 42 -6.26 26.70 33.54
N PRO A 43 -5.23 27.24 32.87
CA PRO A 43 -5.30 27.46 31.44
C PRO A 43 -5.42 26.12 30.71
N GLU A 44 -6.44 25.98 29.88
CA GLU A 44 -6.64 24.83 28.99
C GLU A 44 -7.00 25.33 27.59
N ALA A 45 -6.68 24.53 26.57
CA ALA A 45 -7.00 24.87 25.19
C ALA A 45 -8.51 25.16 25.02
N ASP A 46 -8.80 26.16 24.18
CA ASP A 46 -10.15 26.63 23.83
C ASP A 46 -10.93 27.37 24.93
N ILE A 47 -10.31 27.66 26.08
CA ILE A 47 -10.87 28.63 27.04
C ILE A 47 -10.84 30.02 26.42
N ALA A 48 -12.00 30.69 26.37
CA ALA A 48 -12.08 32.08 25.97
C ALA A 48 -11.48 33.00 27.05
N VAL A 49 -10.63 33.94 26.65
CA VAL A 49 -9.90 34.82 27.58
C VAL A 49 -9.89 36.28 27.14
N THR A 50 -9.75 37.17 28.12
CA THR A 50 -9.33 38.57 27.92
C THR A 50 -7.94 38.76 28.50
N PHE A 51 -7.09 39.52 27.82
CA PHE A 51 -5.73 39.77 28.26
C PHE A 51 -5.23 41.16 27.84
N GLU A 52 -4.14 41.61 28.44
CA GLU A 52 -3.42 42.83 28.10
C GLU A 52 -2.06 42.46 27.50
N GLU A 53 -1.64 43.18 26.46
CA GLU A 53 -0.33 42.98 25.84
C GLU A 53 0.72 43.84 26.53
N SER A 54 1.85 43.23 26.91
CA SER A 54 3.03 43.95 27.40
C SER A 54 4.31 43.28 26.90
N GLY A 55 5.06 43.98 26.04
CA GLY A 55 6.36 43.49 25.57
C GLY A 55 6.30 42.28 24.63
N GLY A 56 5.17 42.08 23.93
CA GLY A 56 4.93 40.93 23.06
C GLY A 56 4.31 39.71 23.75
N ASP A 57 4.18 39.75 25.07
CA ASP A 57 3.54 38.69 25.86
C ASP A 57 2.13 39.08 26.27
N ALA A 58 1.25 38.09 26.38
CA ALA A 58 -0.05 38.23 27.01
C ALA A 58 0.10 38.20 28.54
N THR A 59 -0.44 39.24 29.18
CA THR A 59 -0.41 39.47 30.62
C THR A 59 -1.82 39.78 31.12
N VAL A 60 -2.09 39.63 32.43
CA VAL A 60 -3.42 39.91 33.02
C VAL A 60 -4.53 39.09 32.34
N ILE A 61 -4.31 37.77 32.20
CA ILE A 61 -5.18 36.85 31.47
C ILE A 61 -6.32 36.39 32.38
N ARG A 62 -7.55 36.58 31.92
CA ARG A 62 -8.79 36.22 32.65
C ARG A 62 -9.73 35.42 31.77
N ALA A 63 -10.36 34.40 32.35
CA ALA A 63 -11.31 33.56 31.64
C ALA A 63 -12.66 34.29 31.46
N VAL A 64 -13.25 34.19 30.27
CA VAL A 64 -14.58 34.74 30.01
C VAL A 64 -15.63 33.77 30.55
N ARG A 65 -16.56 34.26 31.36
CA ARG A 65 -17.65 33.46 31.94
C ARG A 65 -18.99 33.80 31.27
N ASN A 66 -19.85 32.79 31.13
CA ASN A 66 -21.23 32.98 30.64
C ASN A 66 -22.16 33.54 31.74
N GLU A 67 -23.42 33.82 31.41
CA GLU A 67 -24.42 34.37 32.34
C GLU A 67 -24.71 33.46 33.56
N SER A 68 -24.39 32.17 33.45
CA SER A 68 -24.47 31.19 34.55
C SER A 68 -23.17 31.06 35.38
N GLY A 69 -22.15 31.88 35.11
CA GLY A 69 -20.88 31.90 35.86
C GLY A 69 -19.88 30.80 35.51
N GLN A 70 -20.16 29.98 34.49
CA GLN A 70 -19.25 28.94 34.00
C GLN A 70 -18.27 29.50 32.97
N VAL A 71 -17.04 28.99 32.96
CA VAL A 71 -16.02 29.34 31.97
C VAL A 71 -16.52 28.98 30.58
N GLN A 72 -16.46 29.95 29.67
CA GLN A 72 -16.85 29.77 28.29
C GLN A 72 -15.76 28.97 27.57
N ILE A 73 -15.98 27.67 27.48
CA ILE A 73 -15.18 26.76 26.65
C ILE A 73 -15.75 26.84 25.23
N ARG A 74 -14.93 27.22 24.25
CA ARG A 74 -15.33 27.18 22.83
C ARG A 74 -15.22 25.74 22.29
N LYS A 75 -15.97 24.81 22.89
CA LYS A 75 -16.17 23.43 22.37
C LYS A 75 -17.63 23.29 21.92
N GLU A 76 -17.82 23.48 20.61
CA GLU A 76 -18.97 23.18 19.73
C GLU A 76 -20.42 23.44 20.21
N ALA A 77 -21.04 24.43 19.54
CA ALA A 77 -22.27 24.27 18.74
C ALA A 77 -22.51 25.60 18.00
N VAL A 78 -21.97 25.75 16.79
CA VAL A 78 -22.20 26.94 15.96
C VAL A 78 -23.53 26.74 15.21
N ALA A 79 -24.40 27.73 15.32
CA ALA A 79 -25.65 27.80 14.57
C ALA A 79 -25.38 27.72 13.05
N PRO A 80 -26.33 27.20 12.24
CA PRO A 80 -26.12 27.06 10.81
C PRO A 80 -26.01 28.45 10.17
N GLY A 81 -24.79 28.86 9.83
CA GLY A 81 -24.53 30.18 9.23
C GLY A 81 -23.06 30.59 9.14
N ASP A 82 -22.19 30.11 10.04
CA ASP A 82 -20.76 30.42 9.99
C ASP A 82 -19.95 29.14 9.76
N GLU A 83 -19.57 28.89 8.51
CA GLU A 83 -18.53 27.90 8.15
C GLU A 83 -17.18 28.42 8.68
N PHE A 84 -16.78 27.99 9.87
CA PHE A 84 -15.40 28.13 10.34
C PHE A 84 -14.60 26.91 9.87
N GLU A 85 -13.53 27.14 9.12
CA GLU A 85 -12.61 26.09 8.70
C GLU A 85 -11.93 25.47 9.93
N GLU A 86 -12.19 24.18 10.13
CA GLU A 86 -11.66 23.38 11.23
C GLU A 86 -10.13 23.30 11.13
N ALA A 87 -9.42 23.56 12.24
CA ALA A 87 -7.96 23.57 12.23
C ALA A 87 -7.38 22.20 11.81
N VAL A 88 -6.50 22.21 10.82
CA VAL A 88 -5.93 20.99 10.24
C VAL A 88 -4.93 20.33 11.22
N THR A 89 -5.28 19.15 11.72
CA THR A 89 -4.46 18.33 12.62
C THR A 89 -3.74 17.20 11.90
N THR A 90 -2.64 16.68 12.46
CA THR A 90 -1.94 15.52 11.88
C THR A 90 -2.83 14.29 11.75
N GLU A 91 -3.75 14.09 12.69
CA GLU A 91 -4.68 12.97 12.77
C GLU A 91 -5.76 13.06 11.69
N SER A 92 -6.36 14.25 11.52
CA SER A 92 -7.40 14.47 10.52
C SER A 92 -6.89 14.21 9.10
N VAL A 93 -5.71 14.74 8.74
CA VAL A 93 -5.14 14.56 7.40
C VAL A 93 -4.71 13.12 7.13
N ILE A 94 -4.18 12.43 8.15
CA ILE A 94 -3.85 11.00 8.06
C ILE A 94 -5.14 10.21 7.85
N HIS A 95 -6.18 10.45 8.66
CA HIS A 95 -7.45 9.74 8.57
C HIS A 95 -8.12 9.95 7.22
N GLU A 96 -8.17 11.18 6.71
CA GLU A 96 -8.76 11.51 5.40
C GLU A 96 -8.03 10.77 4.27
N TYR A 97 -6.68 10.83 4.24
CA TYR A 97 -5.87 10.16 3.23
C TYR A 97 -6.13 8.64 3.20
N PHE A 98 -6.09 7.98 4.37
CA PHE A 98 -6.31 6.54 4.46
C PHE A 98 -7.77 6.14 4.25
N SER A 99 -8.73 7.03 4.54
CA SER A 99 -10.15 6.83 4.19
C SER A 99 -10.36 6.83 2.68
N GLY A 100 -9.67 7.72 1.95
CA GLY A 100 -9.65 7.71 0.49
C GLY A 100 -9.15 6.39 -0.08
N ILE A 101 -8.02 5.88 0.45
CA ILE A 101 -7.49 4.56 0.05
C ILE A 101 -8.47 3.44 0.41
N HIS A 102 -9.06 3.48 1.61
CA HIS A 102 -10.05 2.50 2.03
C HIS A 102 -11.23 2.42 1.06
N HIS A 103 -11.74 3.59 0.64
CA HIS A 103 -12.80 3.67 -0.34
C HIS A 103 -12.36 3.06 -1.68
N GLU A 104 -11.17 3.39 -2.18
CA GLU A 104 -10.66 2.86 -3.44
C GLU A 104 -10.49 1.34 -3.43
N ILE A 105 -10.07 0.74 -2.31
CA ILE A 105 -9.91 -0.71 -2.20
C ILE A 105 -11.21 -1.45 -1.85
N SER A 106 -12.23 -0.76 -1.34
CA SER A 106 -13.48 -1.37 -0.87
C SER A 106 -14.24 -2.10 -1.99
N GLN A 107 -14.10 -1.65 -3.25
CA GLN A 107 -14.69 -2.30 -4.41
C GLN A 107 -14.19 -3.74 -4.64
N TYR A 108 -13.02 -4.10 -4.08
CA TYR A 108 -12.44 -5.45 -4.19
C TYR A 108 -12.75 -6.34 -2.97
N ALA A 109 -13.60 -5.89 -2.04
CA ALA A 109 -13.91 -6.63 -0.81
C ALA A 109 -14.53 -8.02 -1.06
N SER A 110 -15.13 -8.25 -2.24
CA SER A 110 -15.63 -9.57 -2.65
C SER A 110 -14.53 -10.64 -2.63
N TYR A 111 -13.30 -10.27 -2.98
CA TYR A 111 -12.15 -11.17 -3.01
C TYR A 111 -11.66 -11.56 -1.61
N GLU A 112 -12.07 -10.86 -0.54
CA GLU A 112 -11.74 -11.28 0.83
C GLU A 112 -12.32 -12.65 1.17
N LYS A 113 -13.37 -13.10 0.47
CA LYS A 113 -13.99 -14.42 0.66
C LYS A 113 -13.23 -15.56 -0.01
N VAL A 114 -12.25 -15.25 -0.86
CA VAL A 114 -11.41 -16.27 -1.50
C VAL A 114 -10.59 -16.99 -0.42
N PRO A 115 -10.59 -18.34 -0.40
CA PRO A 115 -10.03 -19.12 0.70
C PRO A 115 -8.50 -19.11 0.75
N HIS A 116 -7.86 -18.94 -0.41
CA HIS A 116 -6.42 -19.01 -0.56
C HIS A 116 -5.88 -17.75 -1.23
N GLY A 117 -4.58 -17.52 -1.08
CA GLY A 117 -3.85 -16.47 -1.76
C GLY A 117 -2.53 -17.03 -2.29
N ILE A 118 -2.05 -16.42 -3.36
CA ILE A 118 -0.71 -16.68 -3.89
C ILE A 118 0.02 -15.35 -3.90
N ASP A 119 1.29 -15.33 -3.47
CA ASP A 119 2.14 -14.14 -3.45
C ASP A 119 2.19 -13.48 -4.83
N PHE A 120 1.35 -12.47 -5.01
CA PHE A 120 1.17 -11.81 -6.29
C PHE A 120 2.43 -11.03 -6.65
N LEU A 121 3.07 -10.37 -5.68
CA LEU A 121 4.21 -9.50 -5.96
C LEU A 121 5.38 -10.29 -6.56
N LYS A 122 5.62 -11.51 -6.08
CA LYS A 122 6.61 -12.42 -6.68
C LYS A 122 6.13 -13.03 -8.00
N LEU A 123 4.86 -13.39 -8.11
CA LEU A 123 4.32 -14.03 -9.32
C LEU A 123 3.89 -13.08 -10.44
N ARG A 124 3.81 -11.77 -10.19
CA ARG A 124 3.18 -10.78 -11.07
C ARG A 124 3.62 -10.93 -12.51
N ARG A 125 4.93 -10.91 -12.75
CA ARG A 125 5.49 -11.02 -14.10
C ARG A 125 5.20 -12.38 -14.74
N PHE A 126 5.33 -13.46 -13.98
CA PHE A 126 5.07 -14.81 -14.45
C PHE A 126 3.59 -15.01 -14.82
N LEU A 127 2.65 -14.61 -13.96
CA LEU A 127 1.21 -14.74 -14.19
C LEU A 127 0.77 -13.95 -15.42
N MET A 128 1.23 -12.69 -15.56
CA MET A 128 0.85 -11.85 -16.68
C MET A 128 1.46 -12.35 -18.00
N THR A 129 2.71 -12.83 -17.97
CA THR A 129 3.35 -13.44 -19.15
C THR A 129 2.63 -14.73 -19.54
N THR A 130 2.30 -15.58 -18.57
CA THR A 130 1.54 -16.81 -18.78
C THR A 130 0.19 -16.51 -19.42
N TYR A 131 -0.55 -15.54 -18.88
CA TYR A 131 -1.82 -15.13 -19.44
C TYR A 131 -1.70 -14.67 -20.90
N ASN A 132 -0.73 -13.81 -21.20
CA ASN A 132 -0.51 -13.34 -22.57
C ASN A 132 -0.17 -14.50 -23.51
N ASN A 133 0.75 -15.39 -23.11
CA ASN A 133 1.11 -16.56 -23.91
C ASN A 133 -0.09 -17.46 -24.19
N LEU A 134 -0.96 -17.68 -23.19
CA LEU A 134 -2.16 -18.50 -23.37
C LEU A 134 -3.20 -17.80 -24.26
N VAL A 135 -3.37 -16.49 -24.14
CA VAL A 135 -4.25 -15.70 -25.03
C VAL A 135 -3.72 -15.69 -26.46
N ASP A 136 -2.41 -15.66 -26.67
CA ASP A 136 -1.80 -15.75 -27.99
C ASP A 136 -2.05 -17.12 -28.63
N MET A 137 -2.18 -18.19 -27.82
CA MET A 137 -2.58 -19.52 -28.29
C MET A 137 -4.08 -19.63 -28.56
N ASP A 138 -4.92 -18.95 -27.77
CA ASP A 138 -6.37 -18.97 -27.90
C ASP A 138 -7.00 -17.62 -27.50
N LEU A 139 -7.32 -16.81 -28.52
CA LEU A 139 -7.85 -15.44 -28.34
C LEU A 139 -9.20 -15.42 -27.61
N GLU A 140 -9.98 -16.50 -27.63
CA GLU A 140 -11.28 -16.58 -26.95
C GLU A 140 -11.14 -16.41 -25.44
N LEU A 141 -9.98 -16.75 -24.86
CA LEU A 141 -9.68 -16.54 -23.44
C LEU A 141 -9.92 -15.10 -22.99
N LYS A 142 -9.57 -14.12 -23.84
CA LYS A 142 -9.69 -12.69 -23.56
C LYS A 142 -11.13 -12.22 -23.39
N HIS A 143 -12.09 -12.95 -23.94
CA HIS A 143 -13.52 -12.61 -23.90
C HIS A 143 -14.31 -13.37 -22.83
N THR A 144 -13.62 -14.13 -21.99
CA THR A 144 -14.24 -14.88 -20.89
C THR A 144 -14.35 -14.06 -19.59
N GLU A 145 -14.93 -14.67 -18.56
CA GLU A 145 -15.00 -14.17 -17.19
C GLU A 145 -13.64 -13.73 -16.61
N ILE A 146 -12.53 -14.20 -17.19
CA ILE A 146 -11.18 -13.79 -16.79
C ILE A 146 -10.89 -12.31 -17.06
N ALA A 147 -11.56 -11.69 -18.04
CA ALA A 147 -11.30 -10.30 -18.41
C ALA A 147 -11.61 -9.33 -17.26
N GLY A 148 -12.68 -9.60 -16.49
CA GLY A 148 -13.02 -8.84 -15.29
C GLY A 148 -11.96 -8.99 -14.21
N ILE A 149 -11.58 -10.23 -13.90
CA ILE A 149 -10.56 -10.53 -12.88
C ILE A 149 -9.21 -9.93 -13.26
N THR A 150 -8.84 -9.97 -14.55
CA THR A 150 -7.60 -9.37 -15.07
C THR A 150 -7.59 -7.86 -14.86
N ARG A 151 -8.71 -7.18 -15.17
CA ARG A 151 -8.86 -5.74 -14.97
C ARG A 151 -8.74 -5.37 -13.50
N ASP A 152 -9.43 -6.10 -12.63
CA ASP A 152 -9.38 -5.88 -11.18
C ASP A 152 -7.96 -6.08 -10.65
N LEU A 153 -7.27 -7.13 -11.10
CA LEU A 153 -5.89 -7.45 -10.69
C LEU A 153 -4.92 -6.36 -11.12
N MET A 154 -5.00 -5.90 -12.37
CA MET A 154 -4.18 -4.78 -12.86
C MET A 154 -4.47 -3.51 -12.06
N ARG A 155 -5.74 -3.16 -11.85
CA ARG A 155 -6.11 -1.93 -11.16
C ARG A 155 -5.68 -1.94 -9.70
N LEU A 156 -5.89 -3.03 -8.97
CA LEU A 156 -5.43 -3.15 -7.59
C LEU A 156 -3.90 -3.13 -7.50
N SER A 157 -3.20 -3.67 -8.51
CA SER A 157 -1.75 -3.61 -8.60
C SER A 157 -1.23 -2.19 -8.83
N GLU A 158 -1.91 -1.38 -9.64
CA GLU A 158 -1.59 0.05 -9.82
C GLU A 158 -1.79 0.82 -8.51
N ILE A 159 -2.87 0.55 -7.78
CA ILE A 159 -3.14 1.14 -6.46
C ILE A 159 -2.00 0.79 -5.50
N TYR A 160 -1.57 -0.47 -5.46
CA TYR A 160 -0.44 -0.90 -4.65
C TYR A 160 0.85 -0.17 -5.02
N ASP A 161 1.21 -0.12 -6.30
CA ASP A 161 2.44 0.53 -6.75
C ASP A 161 2.46 2.02 -6.38
N GLY A 162 1.35 2.72 -6.64
CA GLY A 162 1.19 4.14 -6.32
C GLY A 162 1.13 4.43 -4.82
N PHE A 163 0.56 3.52 -4.04
CA PHE A 163 0.54 3.60 -2.59
C PHE A 163 1.95 3.42 -2.00
N THR A 164 2.66 2.37 -2.44
CA THR A 164 3.99 2.01 -1.93
C THR A 164 5.03 3.06 -2.29
N GLN A 165 4.92 3.68 -3.48
CA GLN A 165 5.77 4.81 -3.84
C GLN A 165 5.57 6.01 -2.90
N ARG A 166 4.31 6.34 -2.57
CA ARG A 166 3.99 7.45 -1.66
C ARG A 166 4.37 7.16 -0.21
N SER A 167 4.14 5.93 0.27
CA SER A 167 4.43 5.55 1.66
C SER A 167 5.92 5.57 1.99
N ARG A 168 6.80 5.33 1.00
CA ARG A 168 8.26 5.41 1.15
C ARG A 168 8.79 6.83 1.40
N HIS A 169 8.09 7.86 0.92
CA HIS A 169 8.53 9.24 1.00
C HIS A 169 7.78 10.02 2.08
N ILE A 170 7.97 9.64 3.35
CA ILE A 170 7.24 10.21 4.50
C ILE A 170 7.36 11.74 4.58
N LYS A 171 8.54 12.32 4.33
CA LYS A 171 8.73 13.78 4.33
C LYS A 171 7.89 14.48 3.27
N LYS A 172 7.79 13.87 2.08
CA LYS A 172 6.95 14.38 1.00
C LYS A 172 5.47 14.26 1.37
N ALA A 173 5.05 13.14 1.95
CA ALA A 173 3.69 12.96 2.44
C ALA A 173 3.33 13.95 3.56
N PHE A 174 4.25 14.22 4.49
CA PHE A 174 4.06 15.24 5.53
C PHE A 174 3.86 16.63 4.92
N TYR A 175 4.68 17.01 3.94
CA TYR A 175 4.52 18.28 3.25
C TYR A 175 3.19 18.36 2.49
N GLU A 176 2.87 17.36 1.66
CA GLU A 176 1.69 17.37 0.79
C GLU A 176 0.36 17.23 1.54
N LEU A 177 0.33 16.42 2.60
CA LEU A 177 -0.90 16.12 3.34
C LEU A 177 -1.13 17.08 4.50
N PHE A 178 -0.07 17.52 5.18
CA PHE A 178 -0.20 18.37 6.37
C PHE A 178 0.23 19.82 6.09
N LEU A 179 1.48 20.08 5.73
CA LEU A 179 1.99 21.46 5.62
C LEU A 179 1.30 22.29 4.54
N ASN A 180 0.96 21.67 3.41
CA ASN A 180 0.21 22.34 2.32
C ASN A 180 -1.21 22.75 2.72
N ARG A 181 -1.77 22.12 3.76
CA ARG A 181 -3.12 22.38 4.27
C ARG A 181 -3.10 23.17 5.58
N ASN A 182 -1.92 23.44 6.14
CA ASN A 182 -1.79 24.20 7.38
C ASN A 182 -1.72 25.70 7.05
N ASP A 183 -2.78 26.44 7.39
CA ASP A 183 -2.90 27.87 7.09
C ASP A 183 -1.77 28.73 7.66
N GLU A 184 -1.34 28.44 8.89
CA GLU A 184 -0.27 29.19 9.56
C GLU A 184 1.06 29.03 8.82
N PHE A 185 1.37 27.79 8.43
CA PHE A 185 2.53 27.48 7.61
C PHE A 185 2.46 28.17 6.25
N GLN A 186 1.31 28.11 5.55
CA GLN A 186 1.14 28.75 4.24
C GLN A 186 1.28 30.27 4.33
N LYS A 187 0.65 30.91 5.33
CA LYS A 187 0.75 32.36 5.56
C LYS A 187 2.19 32.77 5.85
N ALA A 188 2.88 32.06 6.74
CA ALA A 188 4.28 32.33 7.06
C ALA A 188 5.19 32.16 5.83
N GLN A 189 4.97 31.11 5.03
CA GLN A 189 5.74 30.84 3.82
C GLN A 189 5.53 31.93 2.76
N HIS A 190 4.28 32.33 2.52
CA HIS A 190 3.96 33.43 1.60
C HIS A 190 4.55 34.76 2.06
N LYS A 191 4.47 35.06 3.36
CA LYS A 191 5.02 36.29 3.93
C LYS A 191 6.54 36.34 3.80
N LEU A 192 7.23 35.22 4.05
CA LEU A 192 8.68 35.09 3.89
C LEU A 192 9.10 35.34 2.44
N GLU A 193 8.36 34.80 1.46
CA GLU A 193 8.63 35.04 0.04
C GLU A 193 8.38 36.50 -0.36
N SER A 194 7.28 37.10 0.08
CA SER A 194 6.99 38.53 -0.14
C SER A 194 8.06 39.44 0.49
N ASN A 195 8.60 39.05 1.65
CA ASN A 195 9.67 39.79 2.31
C ASN A 195 10.99 39.66 1.53
N LYS A 196 11.32 38.49 0.98
CA LYS A 196 12.50 38.33 0.09
C LYS A 196 12.44 39.26 -1.11
N GLU A 197 11.28 39.35 -1.78
CA GLU A 197 11.09 40.26 -2.90
C GLU A 197 11.28 41.73 -2.49
N SER A 198 10.81 42.09 -1.28
CA SER A 198 10.93 43.45 -0.74
C SER A 198 12.37 43.79 -0.36
N ILE A 199 13.09 42.86 0.27
CA ILE A 199 14.53 42.98 0.56
C ILE A 199 15.32 43.21 -0.72
N ALA A 200 15.05 42.42 -1.78
CA ALA A 200 15.71 42.59 -3.08
C ALA A 200 15.47 43.99 -3.69
N LYS A 201 14.25 44.55 -3.53
CA LYS A 201 13.96 45.93 -3.95
C LYS A 201 14.75 46.95 -3.14
N HIS A 202 14.84 46.77 -1.82
CA HIS A 202 15.64 47.65 -0.97
C HIS A 202 17.13 47.58 -1.30
N ASP A 203 17.67 46.40 -1.61
CA ASP A 203 19.06 46.22 -2.07
C ASP A 203 19.35 47.03 -3.34
N ILE A 204 18.45 46.98 -4.33
CA ILE A 204 18.58 47.78 -5.54
C ILE A 204 18.55 49.28 -5.21
N ASN A 205 17.63 49.72 -4.35
CA ASN A 205 17.52 51.13 -3.95
C ASN A 205 18.77 51.63 -3.23
N ILE A 206 19.35 50.81 -2.35
CA ILE A 206 20.60 51.11 -1.64
C ILE A 206 21.74 51.27 -2.66
N ALA A 207 21.92 50.29 -3.56
CA ALA A 207 22.99 50.35 -4.58
C ALA A 207 22.86 51.58 -5.51
N VAL A 208 21.62 51.93 -5.90
CA VAL A 208 21.35 53.13 -6.70
C VAL A 208 21.68 54.41 -5.93
N ALA A 209 21.29 54.48 -4.65
CA ALA A 209 21.59 55.62 -3.79
C ALA A 209 23.09 55.79 -3.56
N GLU A 210 23.83 54.70 -3.31
CA GLU A 210 25.29 54.69 -3.19
C GLU A 210 25.97 55.19 -4.46
N GLY A 211 25.53 54.72 -5.63
CA GLY A 211 26.04 55.21 -6.92
C GLY A 211 25.75 56.71 -7.16
N ALA A 212 24.58 57.20 -6.71
CA ALA A 212 24.22 58.61 -6.79
C ALA A 212 25.04 59.48 -5.81
N MET A 213 25.26 58.99 -4.59
CA MET A 213 26.12 59.66 -3.60
C MET A 213 27.55 59.78 -4.13
N ALA A 214 28.15 58.71 -4.66
CA ALA A 214 29.50 58.74 -5.24
C ALA A 214 29.65 59.78 -6.37
N LYS A 215 28.62 59.93 -7.22
CA LYS A 215 28.58 60.96 -8.27
C LYS A 215 28.51 62.37 -7.67
N LEU A 216 27.64 62.59 -6.69
CA LEU A 216 27.49 63.88 -6.01
C LEU A 216 28.75 64.28 -5.22
N GLU A 217 29.43 63.31 -4.62
CA GLU A 217 30.69 63.52 -3.89
C GLU A 217 31.80 64.00 -4.84
N ASN A 218 31.89 63.39 -6.02
CA ASN A 218 32.83 63.83 -7.06
C ASN A 218 32.50 65.23 -7.60
N ILE A 219 31.22 65.61 -7.64
CA ILE A 219 30.79 66.96 -8.03
C ILE A 219 31.16 67.97 -6.94
N LEU A 220 30.88 67.66 -5.66
CA LEU A 220 31.20 68.50 -4.51
C LEU A 220 32.71 68.75 -4.39
N LYS A 221 33.56 67.74 -4.64
CA LYS A 221 35.03 67.88 -4.67
C LYS A 221 35.53 68.87 -5.73
N LYS A 222 34.75 69.13 -6.78
CA LYS A 222 35.10 70.00 -7.91
C LYS A 222 34.43 71.38 -7.86
N LEU A 223 33.44 71.59 -6.99
CA LEU A 223 32.76 72.88 -6.85
C LEU A 223 33.42 73.75 -5.77
N PRO A 224 33.62 75.05 -6.03
CA PRO A 224 33.95 76.02 -4.99
C PRO A 224 32.78 76.17 -4.00
N GLU A 225 33.07 76.26 -2.70
CA GLU A 225 32.06 76.44 -1.64
C GLU A 225 31.25 77.75 -1.79
N THR A 226 31.80 78.73 -2.50
CA THR A 226 31.17 80.03 -2.78
C THR A 226 30.15 80.00 -3.93
N SER A 227 29.99 78.86 -4.60
CA SER A 227 29.05 78.69 -5.71
C SER A 227 27.61 78.51 -5.21
N GLU A 228 26.63 79.20 -5.82
CA GLU A 228 25.19 78.98 -5.58
C GLU A 228 24.75 77.52 -5.76
N LYS A 229 25.49 76.74 -6.55
CA LYS A 229 25.20 75.31 -6.80
C LYS A 229 25.71 74.39 -5.69
N TYR A 230 26.62 74.85 -4.83
CA TYR A 230 27.20 74.05 -3.76
C TYR A 230 26.15 73.69 -2.67
N PRO A 231 25.36 74.63 -2.12
CA PRO A 231 24.29 74.31 -1.16
C PRO A 231 23.25 73.34 -1.72
N LEU A 232 22.91 73.46 -3.01
CA LEU A 232 21.96 72.58 -3.69
C LEU A 232 22.48 71.15 -3.83
N ALA A 233 23.78 70.99 -4.14
CA ALA A 233 24.42 69.68 -4.23
C ALA A 233 24.52 69.01 -2.85
N VAL A 234 24.84 69.77 -1.79
CA VAL A 234 24.84 69.28 -0.40
C VAL A 234 23.44 68.86 0.03
N ALA A 235 22.41 69.68 -0.21
CA ALA A 235 21.03 69.33 0.11
C ALA A 235 20.56 68.05 -0.59
N LYS A 236 20.93 67.89 -1.86
CA LYS A 236 20.63 66.67 -2.63
C LYS A 236 21.38 65.45 -2.10
N MET A 237 22.65 65.60 -1.71
CA MET A 237 23.44 64.54 -1.08
C MET A 237 22.79 64.09 0.24
N THR A 238 22.42 65.03 1.11
CA THR A 238 21.75 64.73 2.38
C THR A 238 20.43 64.01 2.16
N SER A 239 19.64 64.43 1.17
CA SER A 239 18.38 63.77 0.82
C SER A 239 18.57 62.34 0.31
N VAL A 240 19.55 62.09 -0.56
CA VAL A 240 19.87 60.74 -1.05
C VAL A 240 20.37 59.86 0.09
N ARG A 241 21.21 60.41 0.97
CA ARG A 241 21.70 59.70 2.16
C ARG A 241 20.58 59.30 3.11
N SER A 242 19.63 60.21 3.38
CA SER A 242 18.44 59.90 4.18
C SER A 242 17.67 58.72 3.60
N LYS A 243 17.37 58.75 2.29
CA LYS A 243 16.67 57.66 1.61
C LYS A 243 17.42 56.32 1.66
N ALA A 244 18.75 56.35 1.56
CA ALA A 244 19.57 55.15 1.69
C ALA A 244 19.50 54.58 3.11
N VAL A 245 19.60 55.43 4.13
CA VAL A 245 19.46 55.05 5.54
C VAL A 245 18.09 54.45 5.81
N ASP A 246 17.01 55.06 5.33
CA ASP A 246 15.65 54.55 5.47
C ASP A 246 15.49 53.17 4.81
N ALA A 247 16.05 52.99 3.60
CA ALA A 247 16.03 51.71 2.90
C ALA A 247 16.84 50.62 3.64
N ILE A 248 17.96 50.97 4.27
CA ILE A 248 18.76 50.05 5.11
C ILE A 248 17.96 49.64 6.35
N HIS A 249 17.28 50.59 7.01
CA HIS A 249 16.45 50.29 8.19
C HIS A 249 15.30 49.35 7.84
N LEU A 250 14.52 49.64 6.80
CA LEU A 250 13.41 48.79 6.35
C LEU A 250 13.88 47.40 5.93
N LYS A 251 15.02 47.31 5.23
CA LYS A 251 15.63 46.02 4.90
C LYS A 251 15.92 45.20 6.16
N ARG A 252 16.55 45.82 7.16
CA ARG A 252 16.91 45.15 8.41
C ARG A 252 15.67 44.66 9.17
N GLU A 253 14.61 45.46 9.22
CA GLU A 253 13.34 45.06 9.84
C GLU A 253 12.74 43.82 9.16
N LEU A 254 12.77 43.76 7.83
CA LEU A 254 12.33 42.59 7.06
C LEU A 254 13.23 41.36 7.29
N GLU A 255 14.54 41.54 7.44
CA GLU A 255 15.48 40.45 7.76
C GLU A 255 15.22 39.88 9.16
N GLU A 256 14.97 40.75 10.15
CA GLU A 256 14.60 40.34 11.51
C GLU A 256 13.23 39.65 11.54
N GLU A 257 12.25 40.13 10.76
CA GLU A 257 10.96 39.45 10.56
C GLU A 257 11.14 38.07 9.91
N ASN A 258 11.95 37.97 8.86
CA ASN A 258 12.24 36.69 8.19
C ASN A 258 12.89 35.67 9.13
N PHE A 259 13.78 36.12 10.01
CA PHE A 259 14.37 35.25 11.03
C PHE A 259 13.30 34.69 11.97
N ARG A 260 12.37 35.52 12.45
CA ARG A 260 11.24 35.08 13.28
C ARG A 260 10.31 34.12 12.54
N LEU A 261 9.97 34.43 11.28
CA LEU A 261 9.13 33.57 10.44
C LEU A 261 9.78 32.21 10.17
N ALA A 262 11.10 32.17 9.94
CA ALA A 262 11.84 30.94 9.74
C ALA A 262 11.82 30.05 11.00
N GLN A 263 12.05 30.64 12.18
CA GLN A 263 11.94 29.92 13.45
C GLN A 263 10.53 29.38 13.70
N PHE A 264 9.51 30.16 13.36
CA PHE A 264 8.11 29.75 13.47
C PHE A 264 7.78 28.57 12.55
N ILE A 265 8.24 28.62 11.29
CA ILE A 265 8.09 27.51 10.33
C ILE A 265 8.80 26.25 10.86
N ASP A 266 10.03 26.37 11.34
CA ASP A 266 10.80 25.24 11.89
C ASP A 266 10.11 24.66 13.13
N MET A 267 9.48 25.49 13.97
CA MET A 267 8.69 25.05 15.12
C MET A 267 7.48 24.21 14.65
N ILE A 268 6.68 24.69 13.69
CA ILE A 268 5.54 23.93 13.14
C ILE A 268 5.99 22.57 12.61
N ILE A 269 7.09 22.53 11.85
CA ILE A 269 7.63 21.30 11.30
C ILE A 269 8.04 20.36 12.43
N THR A 270 8.86 20.82 13.37
CA THR A 270 9.45 19.98 14.42
C THR A 270 8.39 19.44 15.37
N GLU A 271 7.40 20.25 15.75
CA GLU A 271 6.33 19.84 16.68
C GLU A 271 5.40 18.78 16.06
N ASN A 272 5.24 18.76 14.73
CA ASN A 272 4.27 17.90 14.06
C ASN A 272 4.89 16.71 13.30
N GLU A 273 6.16 16.80 12.87
CA GLU A 273 6.78 15.78 12.01
C GLU A 273 6.87 14.42 12.71
N GLU A 274 7.26 14.38 13.99
CA GLU A 274 7.40 13.11 14.73
C GLU A 274 6.04 12.45 15.00
N SER A 275 5.06 13.24 15.42
CA SER A 275 3.67 12.80 15.62
C SER A 275 3.07 12.26 14.32
N PHE A 276 3.23 13.00 13.22
CA PHE A 276 2.76 12.58 11.91
C PHE A 276 3.46 11.29 11.46
N ARG A 277 4.79 11.25 11.54
CA ARG A 277 5.61 10.10 11.11
C ARG A 277 5.21 8.82 11.84
N SER A 278 5.11 8.88 13.17
CA SER A 278 4.78 7.71 13.98
C SER A 278 3.40 7.13 13.63
N LYS A 279 2.38 7.99 13.48
CA LYS A 279 1.01 7.58 13.13
C LYS A 279 0.88 7.14 11.67
N TYR A 280 1.49 7.88 10.75
CA TYR A 280 1.43 7.60 9.32
C TYR A 280 2.08 6.25 8.99
N VAL A 281 3.25 5.94 9.55
CA VAL A 281 3.96 4.67 9.30
C VAL A 281 3.12 3.46 9.76
N VAL A 282 2.49 3.56 10.93
CA VAL A 282 1.65 2.49 11.48
C VAL A 282 0.44 2.25 10.57
N GLN A 283 -0.24 3.31 10.13
CA GLN A 283 -1.36 3.17 9.21
C GLN A 283 -0.93 2.69 7.83
N ALA A 284 0.18 3.22 7.30
CA ALA A 284 0.72 2.84 6.01
C ALA A 284 0.99 1.34 5.94
N ARG A 285 1.63 0.78 6.96
CA ARG A 285 1.90 -0.66 7.05
C ARG A 285 0.61 -1.49 7.07
N ARG A 286 -0.40 -1.08 7.84
CA ARG A 286 -1.69 -1.79 7.90
C ARG A 286 -2.39 -1.83 6.54
N PHE A 287 -2.37 -0.72 5.81
CA PHE A 287 -2.94 -0.65 4.47
C PHE A 287 -2.11 -1.44 3.45
N GLU A 288 -0.78 -1.42 3.56
CA GLU A 288 0.10 -2.23 2.71
C GLU A 288 -0.20 -3.73 2.86
N GLU A 289 -0.32 -4.22 4.10
CA GLU A 289 -0.68 -5.60 4.40
C GLU A 289 -2.08 -5.94 3.88
N LYS A 290 -3.05 -5.01 4.01
CA LYS A 290 -4.41 -5.21 3.50
C LYS A 290 -4.47 -5.29 1.97
N ILE A 291 -3.79 -4.38 1.27
CA ILE A 291 -3.74 -4.35 -0.20
C ILE A 291 -3.03 -5.59 -0.73
N THR A 292 -1.88 -5.94 -0.14
CA THR A 292 -1.12 -7.16 -0.51
C THR A 292 -1.98 -8.41 -0.35
N ARG A 293 -2.70 -8.55 0.78
CA ARG A 293 -3.60 -9.69 1.01
C ARG A 293 -4.73 -9.77 -0.02
N LEU A 294 -5.31 -8.63 -0.42
CA LEU A 294 -6.32 -8.59 -1.47
C LEU A 294 -5.74 -8.99 -2.82
N LEU A 295 -4.54 -8.50 -3.16
CA LEU A 295 -3.81 -8.88 -4.37
C LEU A 295 -3.54 -10.38 -4.42
N ASP A 296 -3.07 -10.98 -3.33
CA ASP A 296 -2.75 -12.39 -3.29
C ASP A 296 -3.99 -13.28 -3.51
N LYS A 297 -5.12 -12.89 -2.93
CA LYS A 297 -6.41 -13.57 -3.10
C LYS A 297 -6.95 -13.42 -4.52
N LEU A 298 -6.84 -12.21 -5.07
CA LEU A 298 -7.23 -11.92 -6.43
C LEU A 298 -6.37 -12.69 -7.44
N ALA A 299 -5.06 -12.77 -7.20
CA ALA A 299 -4.12 -13.57 -7.98
C ALA A 299 -4.45 -15.07 -7.94
N TYR A 300 -4.83 -15.61 -6.78
CA TYR A 300 -5.31 -16.98 -6.68
C TYR A 300 -6.59 -17.21 -7.52
N SER A 301 -7.57 -16.30 -7.41
CA SER A 301 -8.81 -16.40 -8.18
C SER A 301 -8.56 -16.29 -9.69
N PHE A 302 -7.63 -15.42 -10.08
CA PHE A 302 -7.17 -15.25 -11.45
C PHE A 302 -6.54 -16.55 -11.96
N ASP A 303 -5.58 -17.09 -11.23
CA ASP A 303 -4.87 -18.32 -11.56
C ASP A 303 -5.81 -19.50 -11.77
N LEU A 304 -6.72 -19.71 -10.81
CA LEU A 304 -7.70 -20.80 -10.87
C LEU A 304 -8.60 -20.68 -12.11
N THR A 305 -9.08 -19.47 -12.40
CA THR A 305 -9.96 -19.19 -13.54
C THR A 305 -9.22 -19.38 -14.87
N LEU A 306 -7.99 -18.87 -14.95
CA LEU A 306 -7.12 -19.00 -16.12
C LEU A 306 -6.94 -20.45 -16.51
N TRP A 307 -6.47 -21.27 -15.58
CA TRP A 307 -6.18 -22.66 -15.87
C TRP A 307 -7.43 -23.49 -16.10
N LYS A 308 -8.57 -23.14 -15.47
CA LYS A 308 -9.86 -23.76 -15.77
C LYS A 308 -10.28 -23.53 -17.23
N LYS A 309 -10.14 -22.31 -17.75
CA LYS A 309 -10.48 -21.99 -19.15
C LYS A 309 -9.42 -22.55 -20.12
N ALA A 310 -8.15 -22.49 -19.77
CA ALA A 310 -7.05 -23.06 -20.56
C ALA A 310 -7.22 -24.57 -20.79
N ARG A 311 -7.67 -25.33 -19.77
CA ARG A 311 -8.00 -26.76 -19.90
C ARG A 311 -9.11 -27.04 -20.90
N ALA A 312 -10.09 -26.14 -21.05
CA ALA A 312 -11.16 -26.30 -22.02
C ALA A 312 -10.71 -26.01 -23.47
N SER A 313 -9.64 -25.24 -23.65
CA SER A 313 -9.10 -24.89 -24.97
C SER A 313 -8.42 -26.07 -25.65
N LYS A 314 -8.79 -26.34 -26.90
CA LYS A 314 -8.13 -27.37 -27.72
C LYS A 314 -6.73 -26.93 -28.16
N ALA A 315 -6.57 -25.65 -28.49
CA ALA A 315 -5.30 -25.11 -28.96
C ALA A 315 -4.22 -25.20 -27.88
N ILE A 316 -4.56 -24.84 -26.64
CA ILE A 316 -3.63 -24.89 -25.51
C ILE A 316 -3.28 -26.33 -25.15
N ARG A 317 -4.26 -27.25 -25.10
CA ARG A 317 -3.97 -28.68 -24.85
C ARG A 317 -3.03 -29.27 -25.89
N GLU A 318 -3.24 -28.97 -27.17
CA GLU A 318 -2.36 -29.45 -28.24
C GLU A 318 -0.94 -28.85 -28.14
N TYR A 319 -0.81 -27.58 -27.73
CA TYR A 319 0.50 -26.96 -27.47
C TYR A 319 1.27 -27.68 -26.36
N PHE A 320 0.63 -27.97 -25.22
CA PHE A 320 1.25 -28.69 -24.10
C PHE A 320 1.71 -30.09 -24.52
N ARG A 321 0.86 -30.80 -25.30
CA ARG A 321 1.18 -32.13 -25.85
C ARG A 321 2.40 -32.08 -26.78
N ARG A 322 2.45 -31.13 -27.70
CA ARG A 322 3.58 -30.97 -28.66
C ARG A 322 4.88 -30.55 -27.98
N SER A 323 4.77 -29.75 -26.93
CA SER A 323 5.91 -29.24 -26.17
C SER A 323 6.43 -30.25 -25.13
N ASN A 324 5.84 -31.45 -25.08
CA ASN A 324 6.16 -32.52 -24.13
C ASN A 324 6.13 -32.03 -22.67
N ILE A 325 5.19 -31.13 -22.35
CA ILE A 325 4.99 -30.64 -20.99
C ILE A 325 4.18 -31.69 -20.23
N THR A 326 4.85 -32.41 -19.33
CA THR A 326 4.24 -33.48 -18.53
C THR A 326 3.54 -32.92 -17.29
N GLY A 327 2.30 -33.34 -17.05
CA GLY A 327 1.50 -32.96 -15.87
C GLY A 327 0.23 -32.19 -16.23
N GLN A 328 -0.58 -31.88 -15.21
CA GLN A 328 -1.84 -31.17 -15.38
C GLN A 328 -1.62 -29.72 -15.86
N LEU A 329 -2.49 -29.20 -16.73
CA LEU A 329 -2.49 -27.79 -17.14
C LEU A 329 -2.79 -26.89 -15.92
N SER A 330 -1.73 -26.33 -15.35
CA SER A 330 -1.74 -25.55 -14.13
C SER A 330 -0.52 -24.62 -14.06
N SER A 331 -0.58 -23.62 -13.17
CA SER A 331 0.53 -22.69 -12.96
C SER A 331 1.79 -23.38 -12.46
N LEU A 332 1.66 -24.40 -11.60
CA LEU A 332 2.82 -25.15 -11.11
C LEU A 332 3.54 -25.86 -12.27
N THR A 333 2.81 -26.57 -13.11
CA THR A 333 3.38 -27.30 -14.26
C THR A 333 4.03 -26.35 -15.23
N TYR A 334 3.35 -25.26 -15.57
CA TYR A 334 3.88 -24.27 -16.51
C TYR A 334 5.05 -23.49 -15.93
N LEU A 335 5.04 -23.21 -14.61
CA LEU A 335 6.16 -22.57 -13.91
C LEU A 335 7.39 -23.48 -13.92
N ARG A 336 7.23 -24.78 -13.63
CA ARG A 336 8.32 -25.76 -13.71
C ARG A 336 8.89 -25.83 -15.12
N TYR A 337 8.03 -25.87 -16.14
CA TYR A 337 8.46 -25.82 -17.53
C TYR A 337 9.24 -24.55 -17.86
N TYR A 338 8.72 -23.39 -17.47
CA TYR A 338 9.38 -22.09 -17.65
C TYR A 338 10.76 -22.07 -16.97
N LEU A 339 10.84 -22.44 -15.70
CA LEU A 339 12.09 -22.43 -14.94
C LEU A 339 13.12 -23.43 -15.48
N ASN A 340 12.69 -24.61 -15.92
CA ASN A 340 13.58 -25.60 -16.55
C ASN A 340 14.17 -25.14 -17.89
N SER A 341 13.51 -24.18 -18.56
CA SER A 341 14.01 -23.59 -19.80
C SER A 341 15.05 -22.48 -19.58
N LEU A 342 15.20 -22.00 -18.33
CA LEU A 342 16.14 -20.95 -17.99
C LEU A 342 17.54 -21.49 -17.67
N ASN A 343 18.56 -20.71 -18.01
CA ASN A 343 19.93 -21.01 -17.60
C ASN A 343 20.13 -20.64 -16.12
N THR A 344 20.37 -21.64 -15.27
CA THR A 344 20.57 -21.50 -13.82
C THR A 344 21.71 -20.57 -13.43
N ASP A 345 22.73 -20.46 -14.28
CA ASP A 345 23.93 -19.65 -14.03
C ASP A 345 23.72 -18.16 -14.34
N LYS A 346 22.58 -17.80 -14.95
CA LYS A 346 22.23 -16.42 -15.35
C LYS A 346 20.85 -15.97 -14.85
N LEU A 347 20.36 -16.56 -13.76
CA LEU A 347 19.06 -16.21 -13.21
C LEU A 347 19.06 -14.79 -12.62
N SER A 348 18.05 -14.01 -12.97
CA SER A 348 17.70 -12.77 -12.25
C SER A 348 17.16 -13.08 -10.86
N ASP A 349 17.24 -12.11 -9.95
CA ASP A 349 16.67 -12.24 -8.59
C ASP A 349 15.17 -12.55 -8.63
N GLU A 350 14.43 -11.98 -9.58
CA GLU A 350 13.01 -12.27 -9.82
C GLU A 350 12.79 -13.75 -10.15
N ASN A 351 13.56 -14.31 -11.09
CA ASN A 351 13.42 -15.72 -11.48
C ASN A 351 13.87 -16.66 -10.36
N ARG A 352 14.82 -16.24 -9.51
CA ARG A 352 15.22 -17.00 -8.33
C ARG A 352 14.09 -17.05 -7.30
N ALA A 353 13.40 -15.93 -7.06
CA ALA A 353 12.27 -15.85 -6.13
C ALA A 353 11.07 -16.72 -6.55
N LEU A 354 10.95 -17.07 -7.84
CA LEU A 354 9.92 -18.01 -8.32
C LEU A 354 10.15 -19.44 -7.83
N PHE A 355 11.39 -19.87 -7.59
CA PHE A 355 11.67 -21.19 -7.02
C PHE A 355 11.11 -21.31 -5.60
N ASP A 356 11.18 -20.23 -4.81
CA ASP A 356 10.66 -20.21 -3.43
C ASP A 356 9.13 -20.36 -3.36
N LEU A 357 8.43 -20.14 -4.48
CA LEU A 357 6.97 -20.24 -4.56
C LEU A 357 6.47 -21.64 -4.93
N ILE A 358 7.34 -22.50 -5.48
CA ILE A 358 6.98 -23.86 -5.87
C ILE A 358 6.33 -24.63 -4.71
N PRO A 359 6.89 -24.67 -3.49
CA PRO A 359 6.29 -25.41 -2.37
C PRO A 359 4.90 -24.88 -1.97
N HIS A 360 4.70 -23.57 -2.05
CA HIS A 360 3.40 -22.95 -1.75
C HIS A 360 2.36 -23.34 -2.80
N LEU A 361 2.70 -23.25 -4.08
CA LEU A 361 1.81 -23.67 -5.18
C LEU A 361 1.48 -25.18 -5.12
N GLU A 362 2.45 -26.01 -4.76
CA GLU A 362 2.23 -27.45 -4.51
C GLU A 362 1.24 -27.68 -3.38
N SER A 363 1.34 -26.93 -2.27
CA SER A 363 0.41 -27.06 -1.15
C SER A 363 -1.05 -26.68 -1.50
N LEU A 364 -1.23 -25.82 -2.51
CA LEU A 364 -2.53 -25.37 -3.01
C LEU A 364 -3.15 -26.37 -3.99
N GLN A 365 -2.33 -27.20 -4.65
CA GLN A 365 -2.81 -28.29 -5.49
C GLN A 365 -3.17 -29.49 -4.62
N ARG A 366 -4.43 -29.57 -4.21
CA ARG A 366 -4.95 -30.82 -3.66
C ARG A 366 -5.14 -31.82 -4.78
N ARG A 367 -4.37 -32.91 -4.76
CA ARG A 367 -4.53 -33.99 -5.73
C ARG A 367 -5.89 -34.65 -5.51
N SER A 368 -6.77 -34.57 -6.49
CA SER A 368 -8.08 -35.23 -6.47
C SER A 368 -7.88 -36.70 -6.79
N ILE A 369 -8.17 -37.56 -5.82
CA ILE A 369 -7.97 -39.01 -5.95
C ILE A 369 -9.32 -39.70 -5.82
N VAL A 370 -9.69 -40.46 -6.85
CA VAL A 370 -10.84 -41.36 -6.81
C VAL A 370 -10.35 -42.78 -6.61
N TYR A 371 -10.80 -43.40 -5.52
CA TYR A 371 -10.57 -44.81 -5.23
C TYR A 371 -11.86 -45.61 -5.48
N LEU A 372 -11.79 -46.57 -6.40
CA LEU A 372 -12.83 -47.58 -6.65
C LEU A 372 -12.40 -48.90 -6.02
N GLY A 373 -13.03 -49.26 -4.91
CA GLY A 373 -12.75 -50.49 -4.17
C GLY A 373 -13.77 -51.59 -4.40
N CYS A 374 -13.44 -52.80 -3.95
CA CYS A 374 -14.40 -53.90 -3.81
C CYS A 374 -14.82 -54.15 -2.35
N GLU A 375 -14.01 -53.71 -1.37
CA GLU A 375 -14.22 -53.96 0.06
C GLU A 375 -13.93 -52.71 0.89
N GLU A 376 -14.82 -52.40 1.84
CA GLU A 376 -14.74 -51.16 2.64
C GLU A 376 -13.49 -51.11 3.55
N HIS A 377 -13.11 -52.22 4.18
CA HIS A 377 -11.92 -52.26 5.04
C HIS A 377 -10.62 -52.05 4.25
N HIS A 378 -10.49 -52.69 3.08
CA HIS A 378 -9.33 -52.51 2.21
C HIS A 378 -9.26 -51.07 1.71
N ALA A 379 -10.40 -50.53 1.29
CA ALA A 379 -10.54 -49.17 0.85
C ALA A 379 -10.02 -48.17 1.91
N HIS A 380 -10.42 -48.33 3.17
CA HIS A 380 -9.98 -47.44 4.26
C HIS A 380 -8.48 -47.55 4.55
N ARG A 381 -7.90 -48.76 4.47
CA ARG A 381 -6.45 -48.97 4.60
C ARG A 381 -5.69 -48.22 3.51
N ILE A 382 -6.13 -48.31 2.27
CA ILE A 382 -5.50 -47.62 1.13
C ILE A 382 -5.64 -46.11 1.25
N LYS A 383 -6.83 -45.59 1.61
CA LYS A 383 -7.01 -44.15 1.86
C LYS A 383 -6.04 -43.63 2.93
N LYS A 384 -5.91 -44.36 4.04
CA LYS A 384 -4.96 -44.00 5.10
C LYS A 384 -3.52 -44.01 4.59
N ALA A 385 -3.17 -44.97 3.74
CA ALA A 385 -1.84 -45.06 3.14
C ALA A 385 -1.54 -43.90 2.19
N ILE A 386 -2.51 -43.53 1.33
CA ILE A 386 -2.41 -42.38 0.43
C ILE A 386 -2.26 -41.09 1.24
N LEU A 387 -3.11 -40.84 2.23
CA LEU A 387 -3.08 -39.59 3.03
C LEU A 387 -1.83 -39.44 3.91
N SER A 388 -1.13 -40.53 4.20
CA SER A 388 0.14 -40.47 4.93
C SER A 388 1.34 -40.30 4.02
N SER A 389 1.25 -40.76 2.76
CA SER A 389 2.25 -40.51 1.71
C SER A 389 2.09 -39.13 1.06
N ASP A 390 0.86 -38.62 0.95
CA ASP A 390 0.55 -37.25 0.50
C ASP A 390 -0.59 -36.66 1.34
N LYS A 391 -0.24 -35.68 2.19
CA LYS A 391 -1.17 -34.99 3.09
C LYS A 391 -2.11 -34.03 2.38
N HIS A 392 -1.81 -33.67 1.12
CA HIS A 392 -2.57 -32.69 0.36
C HIS A 392 -3.60 -33.34 -0.59
N SER A 393 -3.64 -34.66 -0.67
CA SER A 393 -4.63 -35.40 -1.47
C SER A 393 -6.05 -35.33 -0.93
N ASP A 394 -7.04 -35.08 -1.79
CA ASP A 394 -8.47 -35.29 -1.49
C ASP A 394 -8.91 -36.66 -2.01
N VAL A 395 -9.03 -37.63 -1.09
CA VAL A 395 -9.35 -39.01 -1.43
C VAL A 395 -10.84 -39.30 -1.25
N THR A 396 -11.51 -39.49 -2.38
CA THR A 396 -12.89 -39.98 -2.44
C THR A 396 -12.91 -41.47 -2.69
N MET A 397 -13.71 -42.19 -1.91
CA MET A 397 -13.86 -43.64 -2.04
C MET A 397 -15.28 -43.98 -2.48
N THR A 398 -15.39 -44.96 -3.35
CA THR A 398 -16.66 -45.59 -3.68
C THR A 398 -16.44 -47.06 -3.99
N LEU A 399 -17.47 -47.86 -3.76
CA LEU A 399 -17.50 -49.28 -4.14
C LEU A 399 -18.34 -49.50 -5.41
N GLU A 400 -19.03 -48.46 -5.89
CA GLU A 400 -19.94 -48.52 -7.03
C GLU A 400 -19.31 -47.83 -8.24
N ALA A 401 -19.09 -48.59 -9.31
CA ALA A 401 -18.50 -48.07 -10.54
C ALA A 401 -19.33 -46.95 -11.17
N GLU A 402 -20.67 -46.99 -11.04
CA GLU A 402 -21.57 -45.95 -11.54
C GLU A 402 -21.34 -44.60 -10.84
N LYS A 403 -21.16 -44.61 -9.51
CA LYS A 403 -20.84 -43.40 -8.73
C LYS A 403 -19.45 -42.87 -9.07
N ALA A 404 -18.47 -43.76 -9.26
CA ALA A 404 -17.13 -43.37 -9.71
C ALA A 404 -17.21 -42.66 -11.08
N VAL A 405 -17.93 -43.26 -12.03
CA VAL A 405 -18.12 -42.73 -13.38
C VAL A 405 -18.87 -41.39 -13.36
N ALA A 406 -19.94 -41.26 -12.59
CA ALA A 406 -20.70 -40.02 -12.48
C ALA A 406 -19.83 -38.87 -11.95
N ARG A 407 -18.93 -39.17 -11.00
CA ARG A 407 -17.99 -38.20 -10.47
C ARG A 407 -16.91 -37.82 -11.48
N ILE A 408 -16.28 -38.80 -12.14
CA ILE A 408 -15.28 -38.57 -13.19
C ILE A 408 -15.84 -37.70 -14.32
N LYS A 409 -17.12 -37.89 -14.69
CA LYS A 409 -17.80 -37.06 -15.69
C LYS A 409 -18.02 -35.62 -15.22
N LYS A 410 -18.20 -35.40 -13.92
CA LYS A 410 -18.41 -34.06 -13.33
C LYS A 410 -17.08 -33.32 -13.14
N GLU A 411 -16.07 -34.03 -12.68
CA GLU A 411 -14.74 -33.50 -12.38
C GLU A 411 -13.70 -34.61 -12.58
N LEU A 412 -12.73 -34.36 -13.46
CA LEU A 412 -11.67 -35.31 -13.76
C LEU A 412 -10.68 -35.35 -12.57
N PRO A 413 -10.45 -36.51 -11.94
CA PRO A 413 -9.44 -36.64 -10.89
C PRO A 413 -8.03 -36.71 -11.47
N ASP A 414 -7.02 -36.41 -10.65
CA ASP A 414 -5.60 -36.54 -11.03
C ASP A 414 -5.17 -38.01 -11.02
N TYR A 415 -5.64 -38.78 -10.03
CA TYR A 415 -5.41 -40.22 -9.93
C TYR A 415 -6.69 -41.00 -9.77
N ILE A 416 -6.75 -42.17 -10.43
CA ILE A 416 -7.79 -43.17 -10.21
C ILE A 416 -7.14 -44.45 -9.73
N PHE A 417 -7.38 -44.78 -8.46
CA PHE A 417 -6.97 -46.03 -7.85
C PHE A 417 -8.11 -47.03 -7.98
N ILE A 418 -7.87 -48.20 -8.57
CA ILE A 418 -8.91 -49.20 -8.78
C ILE A 418 -8.45 -50.57 -8.27
N ASP A 419 -9.25 -51.19 -7.40
CA ASP A 419 -9.04 -52.59 -7.04
C ASP A 419 -9.29 -53.50 -8.25
N GLN A 420 -8.37 -54.44 -8.53
CA GLN A 420 -8.52 -55.41 -9.62
C GLN A 420 -9.85 -56.16 -9.59
N LYS A 421 -10.42 -56.38 -8.40
CA LYS A 421 -11.70 -57.07 -8.23
C LYS A 421 -12.92 -56.17 -8.49
N ALA A 422 -12.74 -54.86 -8.55
CA ALA A 422 -13.81 -53.92 -8.89
C ALA A 422 -14.04 -53.84 -10.41
N ASP A 423 -15.13 -53.21 -10.84
CA ASP A 423 -15.44 -53.01 -12.27
C ASP A 423 -14.61 -51.88 -12.89
N PHE A 424 -13.29 -52.12 -13.00
CA PHE A 424 -12.34 -51.18 -13.59
C PHE A 424 -12.53 -50.99 -15.10
N LYS A 425 -13.08 -51.99 -15.79
CA LYS A 425 -13.29 -51.96 -17.25
C LYS A 425 -14.29 -50.88 -17.65
N SER A 426 -15.38 -50.73 -16.89
CA SER A 426 -16.37 -49.69 -17.13
C SER A 426 -15.80 -48.28 -16.98
N VAL A 427 -14.96 -48.06 -15.95
CA VAL A 427 -14.28 -46.77 -15.72
C VAL A 427 -13.32 -46.44 -16.87
N ILE A 428 -12.45 -47.38 -17.24
CA ILE A 428 -11.49 -47.20 -18.35
C ILE A 428 -12.23 -46.93 -19.68
N LYS A 429 -13.32 -47.66 -19.95
CA LYS A 429 -14.12 -47.45 -21.16
C LYS A 429 -14.67 -46.02 -21.23
N VAL A 430 -15.19 -45.48 -20.12
CA VAL A 430 -15.70 -44.11 -20.06
C VAL A 430 -14.60 -43.09 -20.28
N LEU A 431 -13.43 -43.26 -19.66
CA LEU A 431 -12.29 -42.36 -19.84
C LEU A 431 -11.83 -42.29 -21.31
N ARG A 432 -11.80 -43.44 -22.00
CA ARG A 432 -11.52 -43.50 -23.44
C ARG A 432 -12.58 -42.81 -24.28
N MET A 433 -13.87 -43.02 -23.96
CA MET A 433 -14.96 -42.35 -24.68
C MET A 433 -14.93 -40.83 -24.50
N MET A 434 -14.46 -40.34 -23.34
CA MET A 434 -14.28 -38.92 -23.07
C MET A 434 -13.04 -38.32 -23.74
N GLY A 435 -12.10 -39.16 -24.24
CA GLY A 435 -10.82 -38.72 -24.79
C GLY A 435 -9.84 -38.21 -23.75
N ASN A 436 -10.06 -38.50 -22.46
CA ASN A 436 -9.27 -37.97 -21.34
C ASN A 436 -8.44 -39.06 -20.65
N ALA A 437 -8.27 -40.23 -21.29
CA ALA A 437 -7.52 -41.35 -20.72
C ALA A 437 -6.04 -41.02 -20.47
N ASP A 438 -5.47 -40.10 -21.27
CA ASP A 438 -4.07 -39.66 -21.14
C ASP A 438 -3.91 -38.49 -20.14
N GLU A 439 -5.02 -37.92 -19.64
CA GLU A 439 -5.02 -36.79 -18.71
C GLU A 439 -5.12 -37.24 -17.23
N VAL A 440 -5.22 -38.55 -16.97
CA VAL A 440 -5.41 -39.13 -15.63
C VAL A 440 -4.46 -40.30 -15.40
N ASP A 441 -3.82 -40.35 -14.23
CA ASP A 441 -2.99 -41.48 -13.84
C ASP A 441 -3.83 -42.61 -13.23
N ILE A 442 -3.94 -43.73 -13.94
CA ILE A 442 -4.68 -44.91 -13.49
C ILE A 442 -3.74 -45.87 -12.77
N VAL A 443 -4.06 -46.16 -11.51
CA VAL A 443 -3.33 -47.09 -10.64
C VAL A 443 -4.20 -48.31 -10.37
N LEU A 444 -3.83 -49.47 -10.91
CA LEU A 444 -4.51 -50.73 -10.62
C LEU A 444 -3.87 -51.42 -9.41
N LEU A 445 -4.67 -51.66 -8.38
CA LEU A 445 -4.28 -52.38 -7.18
C LEU A 445 -4.45 -53.87 -7.41
N VAL A 446 -3.36 -54.61 -7.27
CA VAL A 446 -3.31 -56.06 -7.49
C VAL A 446 -2.76 -56.76 -6.26
N ASP A 447 -3.16 -58.02 -6.08
CA ASP A 447 -2.63 -58.84 -4.98
C ASP A 447 -1.13 -59.13 -5.19
N THR A 448 -0.73 -59.45 -6.43
CA THR A 448 0.66 -59.64 -6.85
C THR A 448 0.89 -59.15 -8.27
N VAL A 449 2.08 -58.61 -8.55
CA VAL A 449 2.44 -58.10 -9.90
C VAL A 449 3.19 -59.17 -10.70
N SER A 450 2.67 -59.52 -11.88
CA SER A 450 3.35 -60.42 -12.84
C SER A 450 3.78 -59.69 -14.13
N ALA A 451 4.75 -60.26 -14.86
CA ALA A 451 5.25 -59.67 -16.11
C ALA A 451 4.15 -59.57 -17.19
N SER A 452 3.28 -60.58 -17.29
CA SER A 452 2.13 -60.59 -18.21
C SER A 452 1.10 -59.49 -17.87
N MET A 453 0.90 -59.20 -16.58
CA MET A 453 -0.01 -58.12 -16.16
C MET A 453 0.52 -56.73 -16.51
N LYS A 454 1.85 -56.52 -16.44
CA LYS A 454 2.45 -55.25 -16.88
C LYS A 454 2.19 -54.99 -18.36
N GLU A 455 2.41 -56.00 -19.19
CA GLU A 455 2.19 -55.90 -20.64
C GLU A 455 0.70 -55.66 -20.98
N GLN A 456 -0.22 -56.28 -20.23
CA GLN A 456 -1.66 -56.05 -20.40
C GLN A 456 -2.10 -54.67 -19.92
N ALA A 457 -1.54 -54.19 -18.80
CA ALA A 457 -1.83 -52.86 -18.23
C ALA A 457 -1.47 -51.74 -19.20
N GLU A 458 -0.30 -51.83 -19.85
CA GLU A 458 0.14 -50.88 -20.88
C GLU A 458 -0.84 -50.85 -22.07
N LYS A 459 -1.29 -52.01 -22.55
CA LYS A 459 -2.26 -52.11 -23.66
C LYS A 459 -3.62 -51.49 -23.35
N ILE A 460 -3.97 -51.33 -22.08
CA ILE A 460 -5.26 -50.78 -21.66
C ILE A 460 -5.18 -49.39 -21.01
N HIS A 461 -4.02 -48.73 -21.09
CA HIS A 461 -3.74 -47.41 -20.50
C HIS A 461 -3.87 -47.39 -18.97
N ILE A 462 -3.30 -48.39 -18.30
CA ILE A 462 -3.07 -48.36 -16.86
C ILE A 462 -1.63 -47.91 -16.64
N ASN A 463 -1.46 -46.76 -15.98
CA ASN A 463 -0.17 -46.09 -15.78
C ASN A 463 0.68 -46.86 -14.76
N HIS A 464 0.05 -47.39 -13.70
CA HIS A 464 0.75 -48.02 -12.59
C HIS A 464 0.05 -49.29 -12.10
N LEU A 465 0.85 -50.28 -11.73
CA LEU A 465 0.41 -51.45 -10.96
C LEU A 465 0.93 -51.33 -9.54
N LEU A 466 0.04 -51.37 -8.56
CA LEU A 466 0.39 -51.29 -7.14
C LEU A 466 0.09 -52.62 -6.46
N GLU A 467 1.11 -53.26 -5.92
CA GLU A 467 0.96 -54.48 -5.14
C GLU A 467 0.42 -54.15 -3.74
N THR A 468 -0.60 -54.88 -3.29
CA THR A 468 -1.29 -54.60 -2.02
C THR A 468 -0.96 -55.58 -0.89
N ARG A 469 -0.44 -56.76 -1.24
CA ARG A 469 0.08 -57.77 -0.29
C ARG A 469 1.56 -57.54 0.04
N THR A 470 1.90 -56.30 0.36
CA THR A 470 3.25 -55.89 0.78
C THR A 470 3.26 -55.45 2.23
N THR A 471 4.45 -55.24 2.79
CA THR A 471 4.59 -54.53 4.06
C THR A 471 4.08 -53.09 3.92
N THR A 472 3.57 -52.53 5.02
CA THR A 472 3.09 -51.13 5.05
C THR A 472 4.15 -50.15 4.57
N HIS A 473 5.42 -50.37 4.94
CA HIS A 473 6.54 -49.54 4.50
C HIS A 473 6.75 -49.58 2.98
N ALA A 474 6.73 -50.76 2.37
CA ALA A 474 6.87 -50.92 0.91
C ALA A 474 5.69 -50.27 0.16
N LEU A 475 4.47 -50.37 0.70
CA LEU A 475 3.28 -49.72 0.14
C LEU A 475 3.42 -48.19 0.15
N HIS A 476 3.89 -47.59 1.25
CA HIS A 476 4.14 -46.15 1.32
C HIS A 476 5.21 -45.70 0.34
N GLN A 477 6.31 -46.45 0.22
CA GLN A 477 7.40 -46.10 -0.70
C GLN A 477 6.92 -46.15 -2.16
N ALA A 478 6.12 -47.15 -2.51
CA ALA A 478 5.51 -47.25 -3.84
C ALA A 478 4.52 -46.11 -4.11
N LEU A 479 3.66 -45.78 -3.13
CA LEU A 479 2.73 -44.66 -3.24
C LEU A 479 3.45 -43.31 -3.36
N GLU A 480 4.51 -43.07 -2.60
CA GLU A 480 5.32 -41.87 -2.75
C GLU A 480 5.96 -41.78 -4.13
N GLY A 481 6.45 -42.90 -4.69
CA GLY A 481 7.01 -42.91 -6.04
C GLY A 481 5.98 -42.59 -7.13
N ILE A 482 4.72 -42.98 -6.94
CA ILE A 482 3.61 -42.70 -7.85
C ILE A 482 3.10 -41.26 -7.70
N LEU A 483 2.93 -40.80 -6.45
CA LEU A 483 2.35 -39.50 -6.12
C LEU A 483 3.36 -38.34 -6.10
N LYS A 484 4.67 -38.57 -6.25
CA LYS A 484 5.68 -37.50 -6.39
C LYS A 484 6.03 -37.16 -7.85
N ARG A 485 5.52 -37.94 -8.79
CA ARG A 485 5.50 -37.57 -10.21
C ARG A 485 4.38 -36.57 -10.45
#